data_AF-A0A336NA45-F1
#
_entry.id   AF-A0A336NA45-F1
#
_cell.length_a   1.000
_cell.length_b   1.000
_cell.length_c   1.000
_cell.angle_alpha   90.00
_cell.angle_beta   90.00
_cell.angle_gamma   90.00
#
_symmetry.space_group_name_H-M   'P 1'
#
loop_
_entity.id
_entity.type
_entity.pdbx_description
1 polymer ?
#
loop_
_entity_poly.entity_id
_entity_poly.type
_entity_poly.pdbx_seq_one_letter_code
_entity_poly.pdbx_strand_id
1 'polypeptide(L)'
;MENFKRSRTLKKIQYKNRRVTLFNDITNGGYSDKNLPWLAELALSAASTHHQKMVLIDYKKPEKAVGFVMEHNMLDNYWDRSTHIYGNLEAANAGKNVNTPLQDVSSIVTGEVLWDLNYNFCQSWDRDGFFDNRGYYDSSENLTQDRKGIQRSSFKPNPNMGMDGMTLQAQIVRTYDKPRVKDIMKVYLKNIQQTTSYIYTENQYFRWPVLAEEFYLIGKT
;
A
#
# COMPACT_ATOMS: atom_id res chain seq x y z
N MET A 1 18.47 -34.36 -1.59
CA MET A 1 17.01 -34.23 -1.38
C MET A 1 16.76 -34.28 0.12
N GLU A 2 16.68 -33.12 0.76
CA GLU A 2 16.38 -33.02 2.19
C GLU A 2 14.87 -33.15 2.40
N ASN A 3 14.47 -34.16 3.18
CA ASN A 3 13.10 -34.38 3.57
C ASN A 3 12.68 -33.29 4.56
N PHE A 4 11.88 -32.33 4.11
CA PHE A 4 11.22 -31.36 4.98
C PHE A 4 10.22 -32.08 5.89
N LYS A 5 10.66 -32.50 7.08
CA LYS A 5 9.76 -33.03 8.11
C LYS A 5 8.83 -31.89 8.53
N ARG A 6 7.53 -32.04 8.25
CA ARG A 6 6.46 -31.16 8.78
C ARG A 6 6.65 -31.00 10.29
N SER A 7 7.06 -29.80 10.70
CA SER A 7 7.26 -29.41 12.09
C SER A 7 5.95 -29.57 12.86
N ARG A 8 5.97 -30.30 13.99
CA ARG A 8 4.82 -30.49 14.90
C ARG A 8 4.41 -29.20 15.66
N THR A 9 4.95 -28.05 15.28
CA THR A 9 4.88 -26.79 16.03
C THR A 9 3.69 -25.90 15.64
N LEU A 10 2.66 -26.42 14.97
CA LEU A 10 1.42 -25.67 14.72
C LEU A 10 0.39 -25.77 15.88
N LYS A 11 0.64 -26.61 16.90
CA LYS A 11 -0.31 -26.84 18.00
C LYS A 11 -0.48 -25.70 19.01
N LYS A 12 0.28 -24.59 18.89
CA LYS A 12 0.25 -23.47 19.85
C LYS A 12 -0.25 -22.15 19.27
N ILE A 13 -0.74 -22.11 18.03
CA ILE A 13 -1.37 -20.90 17.51
C ILE A 13 -2.79 -20.83 18.09
N GLN A 14 -2.95 -20.07 19.16
CA GLN A 14 -4.28 -19.69 19.66
C GLN A 14 -4.81 -18.55 18.79
N TYR A 15 -5.69 -18.86 17.85
CA TYR A 15 -6.48 -17.85 17.15
C TYR A 15 -7.40 -17.17 18.17
N LYS A 16 -7.04 -15.95 18.58
CA LYS A 16 -7.87 -15.11 19.43
C LYS A 16 -8.41 -13.97 18.58
N ASN A 17 -9.62 -14.15 18.06
CA ASN A 17 -10.35 -13.03 17.49
C ASN A 17 -10.86 -12.17 18.66
N ARG A 18 -10.44 -10.90 18.74
CA ARG A 18 -11.21 -9.92 19.52
C ARG A 18 -12.49 -9.68 18.74
N ARG A 19 -13.51 -10.51 18.99
CA ARG A 19 -14.88 -10.22 18.57
C ARG A 19 -15.29 -8.94 19.30
N VAL A 20 -15.21 -7.82 18.61
CA VAL A 20 -15.99 -6.64 18.97
C VAL A 20 -17.40 -6.96 18.48
N THR A 21 -18.22 -7.52 19.35
CA THR A 21 -19.64 -7.70 19.08
C THR A 21 -20.29 -6.34 19.04
N LEU A 22 -20.78 -5.92 17.86
CA LEU A 22 -22.11 -5.33 17.61
C LEU A 22 -22.17 -4.64 16.23
N PHE A 23 -22.85 -5.30 15.27
CA PHE A 23 -23.56 -4.79 14.07
C PHE A 23 -22.92 -4.88 12.67
N ASN A 24 -23.80 -5.12 11.67
CA ASN A 24 -23.59 -5.36 10.23
C ASN A 24 -23.48 -4.06 9.42
N ASP A 25 -22.89 -4.15 8.21
CA ASP A 25 -23.63 -3.81 6.99
C ASP A 25 -23.31 -4.73 5.79
N ILE A 26 -24.36 -5.11 5.07
CA ILE A 26 -24.42 -6.13 4.02
C ILE A 26 -24.66 -5.41 2.70
N THR A 27 -23.62 -5.29 1.86
CA THR A 27 -23.83 -5.16 0.40
C THR A 27 -22.67 -5.80 -0.38
N ASN A 28 -22.87 -7.07 -0.75
CA ASN A 28 -22.35 -7.76 -1.93
C ASN A 28 -20.87 -7.60 -2.32
N GLY A 29 -19.97 -8.12 -1.50
CA GLY A 29 -18.67 -8.58 -1.98
C GLY A 29 -18.08 -9.62 -1.02
N GLY A 30 -17.43 -10.66 -1.53
CA GLY A 30 -16.71 -11.66 -0.71
C GLY A 30 -15.56 -11.09 0.15
N TYR A 31 -15.40 -9.77 0.16
CA TYR A 31 -14.29 -9.02 0.77
C TYR A 31 -14.75 -8.13 1.94
N SER A 32 -16.06 -7.96 2.16
CA SER A 32 -16.55 -7.07 3.21
C SER A 32 -16.36 -7.70 4.59
N ASP A 33 -15.84 -6.91 5.54
CA ASP A 33 -15.91 -7.30 6.94
C ASP A 33 -17.37 -7.23 7.38
N LYS A 34 -18.02 -8.40 7.41
CA LYS A 34 -19.44 -8.54 7.80
C LYS A 34 -19.69 -8.16 9.26
N ASN A 35 -18.63 -8.00 10.06
CA ASN A 35 -18.73 -7.62 11.46
C ASN A 35 -18.41 -6.13 11.70
N LEU A 36 -18.17 -5.34 10.65
CA LEU A 36 -17.94 -3.90 10.79
C LEU A 36 -19.29 -3.15 10.82
N PRO A 37 -19.60 -2.41 11.90
CA PRO A 37 -20.88 -1.71 12.02
C PRO A 37 -20.99 -0.56 11.02
N TRP A 38 -22.17 -0.32 10.45
CA TRP A 38 -22.41 0.83 9.57
C TRP A 38 -21.98 2.17 10.19
N LEU A 39 -22.25 2.41 11.48
CA LEU A 39 -21.79 3.62 12.18
C LEU A 39 -20.27 3.71 12.27
N ALA A 40 -19.58 2.58 12.43
CA ALA A 40 -18.13 2.54 12.44
C ALA A 40 -17.55 2.72 11.03
N GLU A 41 -18.18 2.15 9.99
CA GLU A 41 -17.82 2.42 8.60
C GLU A 41 -18.03 3.90 8.26
N LEU A 42 -19.14 4.49 8.70
CA LEU A 42 -19.41 5.92 8.55
C LEU A 42 -18.35 6.75 9.29
N ALA A 43 -18.06 6.43 10.55
CA ALA A 43 -17.03 7.13 11.33
C ALA A 43 -15.63 6.99 10.71
N LEU A 44 -15.25 5.78 10.26
CA LEU A 44 -13.99 5.53 9.56
C LEU A 44 -13.95 6.25 8.21
N SER A 45 -15.07 6.36 7.51
CA SER A 45 -15.17 7.13 6.26
C SER A 45 -15.10 8.64 6.49
N ALA A 46 -15.62 9.14 7.62
CA ALA A 46 -15.58 10.54 7.99
C ALA A 46 -14.23 10.96 8.59
N ALA A 47 -13.54 10.03 9.27
CA ALA A 47 -12.21 10.21 9.85
C ALA A 47 -11.09 9.66 8.96
N SER A 48 -11.40 9.27 7.71
CA SER A 48 -10.40 8.72 6.79
C SER A 48 -9.38 9.79 6.45
N THR A 49 -8.10 9.43 6.49
CA THR A 49 -7.00 10.30 6.10
C THR A 49 -6.44 9.88 4.74
N HIS A 50 -5.83 10.82 4.02
CA HIS A 50 -5.04 10.49 2.83
C HIS A 50 -3.74 9.81 3.26
N HIS A 51 -3.74 8.47 3.25
CA HIS A 51 -2.63 7.68 3.78
C HIS A 51 -1.65 7.16 2.72
N GLN A 52 -1.91 7.44 1.43
CA GLN A 52 -0.99 7.08 0.34
C GLN A 52 0.30 7.89 0.45
N LYS A 53 1.45 7.24 0.25
CA LYS A 53 2.75 7.90 0.09
C LYS A 53 3.34 7.45 -1.23
N MET A 54 3.43 8.38 -2.17
CA MET A 54 4.03 8.13 -3.48
C MET A 54 4.83 9.34 -3.92
N VAL A 55 5.84 9.11 -4.75
CA VAL A 55 6.59 10.16 -5.44
C VAL A 55 6.65 9.81 -6.90
N LEU A 56 6.53 10.82 -7.77
CA LEU A 56 6.68 10.66 -9.20
C LEU A 56 7.57 11.79 -9.72
N ILE A 57 8.71 11.41 -10.28
CA ILE A 57 9.77 12.34 -10.71
C ILE A 57 9.80 12.35 -12.24
N ASP A 58 9.97 13.54 -12.82
CA ASP A 58 10.17 13.75 -14.27
C ASP A 58 9.13 13.06 -15.18
N TYR A 59 7.88 12.93 -14.74
CA TYR A 59 6.83 12.21 -15.49
C TYR A 59 6.66 12.66 -16.95
N LYS A 60 6.84 13.95 -17.24
CA LYS A 60 6.75 14.51 -18.61
C LYS A 60 7.94 14.13 -19.51
N LYS A 61 8.96 13.43 -18.98
CA LYS A 61 10.15 12.91 -19.67
C LYS A 61 10.23 11.39 -19.43
N PRO A 62 9.48 10.58 -20.20
CA PRO A 62 9.33 9.15 -19.94
C PRO A 62 10.64 8.36 -19.81
N GLU A 63 11.70 8.80 -20.49
CA GLU A 63 13.04 8.21 -20.46
C GLU A 63 13.82 8.47 -19.16
N LYS A 64 13.38 9.43 -18.34
CA LYS A 64 13.96 9.78 -17.03
C LYS A 64 13.03 9.50 -15.86
N ALA A 65 11.76 9.23 -16.15
CA ALA A 65 10.73 9.14 -15.14
C ALA A 65 10.95 7.96 -14.20
N VAL A 66 10.74 8.22 -12.91
CA VAL A 66 10.81 7.20 -11.85
C VAL A 66 9.71 7.45 -10.83
N GLY A 67 9.18 6.38 -10.28
CA GLY A 67 8.12 6.42 -9.28
C GLY A 67 8.52 5.68 -8.01
N PHE A 68 7.90 6.08 -6.91
CA PHE A 68 8.02 5.42 -5.61
C PHE A 68 6.62 5.16 -5.06
N VAL A 69 6.42 3.96 -4.52
CA VAL A 69 5.25 3.59 -3.71
C VAL A 69 5.78 3.18 -2.34
N MET A 70 5.32 3.86 -1.29
CA MET A 70 6.02 3.86 0.00
C MET A 70 5.07 3.60 1.17
N GLU A 71 5.58 2.92 2.20
CA GLU A 71 4.93 2.78 3.50
C GLU A 71 5.29 3.92 4.45
N HIS A 72 6.53 4.41 4.38
CA HIS A 72 7.03 5.48 5.24
C HIS A 72 6.70 6.89 4.69
N ASN A 73 6.58 7.86 5.59
CA ASN A 73 6.49 9.27 5.21
C ASN A 73 7.88 9.83 4.89
N MET A 74 7.92 10.97 4.20
CA MET A 74 9.16 11.74 3.96
C MET A 74 9.37 12.77 5.08
N LEU A 75 9.36 12.29 6.32
CA LEU A 75 9.70 13.07 7.52
C LEU A 75 10.99 12.51 8.10
N ASP A 76 11.76 13.37 8.76
CA ASP A 76 13.04 13.05 9.40
C ASP A 76 12.95 11.84 10.33
N ASN A 77 11.88 11.75 11.09
CA ASN A 77 11.67 10.67 12.04
C ASN A 77 11.49 9.28 11.43
N TYR A 78 11.31 9.13 10.11
CA TYR A 78 11.18 7.82 9.45
C TYR A 78 12.51 7.25 8.94
N TRP A 79 13.63 7.95 9.15
CA TRP A 79 14.93 7.43 8.77
C TRP A 79 15.40 6.35 9.75
N ASP A 80 15.73 5.16 9.22
CA ASP A 80 16.40 4.09 9.97
C ASP A 80 17.31 3.27 9.06
N ARG A 81 18.16 2.43 9.68
CA ARG A 81 18.96 1.41 9.00
C ARG A 81 18.52 0.02 9.48
N SER A 82 18.86 -1.02 8.73
CA SER A 82 18.56 -2.41 9.11
C SER A 82 19.22 -2.89 10.42
N THR A 83 20.14 -2.10 10.99
CA THR A 83 20.71 -2.35 12.32
C THR A 83 19.75 -2.00 13.45
N HIS A 84 18.71 -1.20 13.20
CA HIS A 84 17.65 -0.86 14.15
C HIS A 84 18.17 -0.41 15.51
N ILE A 85 19.09 0.56 15.49
CA ILE A 85 19.69 1.07 16.73
C ILE A 85 18.63 1.72 17.62
N TYR A 86 18.80 1.56 18.92
CA TYR A 86 18.10 2.29 19.97
C TYR A 86 19.09 3.30 20.58
N GLY A 87 18.69 4.56 20.73
CA GLY A 87 19.58 5.64 21.15
C GLY A 87 20.53 6.13 20.04
N ASN A 88 21.59 6.85 20.44
CA ASN A 88 22.58 7.49 19.55
C ASN A 88 21.96 8.36 18.44
N LEU A 89 21.07 9.26 18.87
CA LEU A 89 20.33 10.13 17.96
C LEU A 89 21.28 11.11 17.27
N GLU A 90 21.18 11.15 15.95
CA GLU A 90 21.85 12.13 15.11
C GLU A 90 20.95 13.36 14.92
N ALA A 91 21.52 14.44 14.35
CA ALA A 91 20.71 15.55 13.87
C ALA A 91 19.77 15.09 12.75
N ALA A 92 18.61 15.73 12.62
CA ALA A 92 17.56 15.37 11.65
C ALA A 92 18.04 15.27 10.19
N ASN A 93 19.10 15.99 9.83
CA ASN A 93 19.71 15.99 8.50
C ASN A 93 20.92 15.06 8.35
N ALA A 94 21.35 14.38 9.42
CA ALA A 94 22.54 13.54 9.45
C ALA A 94 22.19 12.05 9.55
N GLY A 95 21.07 11.72 10.21
CA GLY A 95 20.63 10.33 10.34
C GLY A 95 19.46 10.16 11.30
N LYS A 96 19.44 9.02 12.00
CA LYS A 96 18.33 8.61 12.87
C LYS A 96 18.20 9.60 14.02
N ASN A 97 17.09 10.31 14.08
CA ASN A 97 16.82 11.29 15.13
C ASN A 97 15.66 10.90 16.06
N VAL A 98 15.14 9.68 15.92
CA VAL A 98 14.13 9.11 16.81
C VAL A 98 14.63 7.85 17.50
N ASN A 99 14.30 7.72 18.78
CA ASN A 99 14.84 6.68 19.67
C ASN A 99 14.28 5.29 19.38
N THR A 100 13.10 5.22 18.77
CA THR A 100 12.43 3.97 18.45
C THR A 100 12.91 3.45 17.10
N PRO A 101 13.29 2.15 16.99
CA PRO A 101 13.49 1.50 15.70
C PRO A 101 12.24 1.53 14.82
N LEU A 102 12.43 1.80 13.54
CA LEU A 102 11.40 1.84 12.52
C LEU A 102 11.77 0.88 11.40
N GLN A 103 10.80 0.03 11.05
CA GLN A 103 10.87 -0.92 9.96
C GLN A 103 9.70 -0.58 9.02
N ASP A 104 10.03 -0.27 7.78
CA ASP A 104 9.08 0.04 6.71
C ASP A 104 9.65 -0.49 5.38
N VAL A 105 8.76 -0.75 4.42
CA VAL A 105 9.13 -1.18 3.07
C VAL A 105 8.64 -0.16 2.03
N SER A 106 9.51 0.15 1.07
CA SER A 106 9.18 1.01 -0.06
C SER A 106 9.67 0.39 -1.35
N SER A 107 8.99 0.69 -2.45
CA SER A 107 9.35 0.22 -3.78
C SER A 107 9.66 1.39 -4.70
N ILE A 108 10.74 1.25 -5.45
CA ILE A 108 11.05 2.08 -6.61
C ILE A 108 10.55 1.36 -7.86
N VAL A 109 9.86 2.09 -8.75
CA VAL A 109 9.23 1.51 -9.94
C VAL A 109 9.56 2.32 -11.18
N THR A 110 9.65 1.61 -12.32
CA THR A 110 9.83 2.18 -13.66
C THR A 110 8.93 1.45 -14.66
N GLY A 111 8.81 1.98 -15.88
CA GLY A 111 7.94 1.40 -16.91
C GLY A 111 6.48 1.83 -16.80
N GLU A 112 5.60 1.07 -17.43
CA GLU A 112 4.21 1.47 -17.69
C GLU A 112 3.37 1.74 -16.43
N VAL A 113 3.77 1.19 -15.28
CA VAL A 113 3.12 1.46 -13.98
C VAL A 113 3.23 2.92 -13.54
N LEU A 114 4.19 3.69 -14.07
CA LEU A 114 4.29 5.13 -13.82
C LEU A 114 3.07 5.89 -14.36
N TRP A 115 2.47 5.39 -15.44
CA TRP A 115 1.24 5.97 -15.98
C TRP A 115 0.07 5.76 -15.01
N ASP A 116 -0.02 4.60 -14.36
CA ASP A 116 -1.08 4.32 -13.38
C ASP A 116 -0.91 5.14 -12.10
N LEU A 117 0.35 5.33 -11.64
CA LEU A 117 0.66 6.23 -10.53
C LEU A 117 0.25 7.67 -10.85
N ASN A 118 0.57 8.14 -12.06
CA ASN A 118 0.17 9.45 -12.52
C ASN A 118 -1.36 9.59 -12.57
N TYR A 119 -2.07 8.58 -13.09
CA TYR A 119 -3.53 8.60 -13.11
C TYR A 119 -4.11 8.76 -11.70
N ASN A 120 -3.60 8.01 -10.72
CA ASN A 120 -4.02 8.13 -9.32
C ASN A 120 -3.74 9.54 -8.74
N PHE A 121 -2.56 10.09 -9.05
CA PHE A 121 -2.16 11.43 -8.61
C PHE A 121 -3.04 12.52 -9.23
N CYS A 122 -3.16 12.55 -10.57
CA CYS A 122 -3.96 13.54 -11.29
C CYS A 122 -5.42 13.50 -10.87
N GLN A 123 -6.01 12.31 -10.70
CA GLN A 123 -7.40 12.20 -10.23
C GLN A 123 -7.61 12.85 -8.85
N SER A 124 -6.59 12.78 -7.97
CA SER A 124 -6.66 13.41 -6.65
C SER A 124 -6.36 14.91 -6.70
N TRP A 125 -5.45 15.32 -7.59
CA TRP A 125 -5.08 16.73 -7.78
C TRP A 125 -6.22 17.53 -8.43
N ASP A 126 -6.81 17.00 -9.50
CA ASP A 126 -7.86 17.66 -10.28
C ASP A 126 -9.24 17.57 -9.61
N ARG A 127 -9.29 17.12 -8.34
CA ARG A 127 -10.54 16.90 -7.63
C ARG A 127 -11.06 18.19 -7.03
N ASP A 128 -12.32 18.48 -7.32
CA ASP A 128 -13.07 19.53 -6.64
C ASP A 128 -13.86 19.00 -5.44
N GLY A 129 -13.95 19.78 -4.35
CA GLY A 129 -14.88 19.55 -3.23
C GLY A 129 -14.22 19.40 -1.86
N PHE A 130 -14.87 18.64 -0.96
CA PHE A 130 -14.49 18.54 0.46
C PHE A 130 -13.06 18.03 0.72
N PHE A 131 -12.52 17.23 -0.21
CA PHE A 131 -11.15 16.72 -0.16
C PHE A 131 -10.21 17.46 -1.13
N ASP A 132 -10.61 18.62 -1.65
CA ASP A 132 -9.69 19.49 -2.38
C ASP A 132 -8.60 19.95 -1.41
N ASN A 133 -7.37 19.61 -1.75
CA ASN A 133 -6.19 19.90 -0.94
C ASN A 133 -5.17 20.73 -1.74
N ARG A 134 -5.61 21.43 -2.80
CA ARG A 134 -4.76 22.33 -3.58
C ARG A 134 -4.37 23.59 -2.80
N GLY A 135 -5.04 23.89 -1.68
CA GLY A 135 -4.73 25.06 -0.85
C GLY A 135 -4.90 26.35 -1.65
N TYR A 136 -3.84 27.16 -1.75
CA TYR A 136 -3.81 28.41 -2.55
C TYR A 136 -3.34 28.22 -3.99
N TYR A 137 -3.16 26.98 -4.48
CA TYR A 137 -2.75 26.75 -5.87
C TYR A 137 -3.80 27.22 -6.87
N ASP A 138 -3.33 27.48 -8.10
CA ASP A 138 -4.16 27.91 -9.21
C ASP A 138 -5.21 26.84 -9.54
N SER A 139 -6.48 27.15 -9.25
CA SER A 139 -7.63 26.30 -9.54
C SER A 139 -7.85 26.01 -11.03
N SER A 140 -7.15 26.73 -11.93
CA SER A 140 -7.18 26.47 -13.36
C SER A 140 -6.26 25.33 -13.81
N GLU A 141 -5.35 24.88 -12.95
CA GLU A 141 -4.50 23.72 -13.24
C GLU A 141 -5.33 22.44 -13.36
N ASN A 142 -5.10 21.70 -14.44
CA ASN A 142 -5.70 20.39 -14.66
C ASN A 142 -4.63 19.42 -15.19
N LEU A 143 -4.05 18.63 -14.28
CA LEU A 143 -2.92 17.76 -14.60
C LEU A 143 -3.32 16.61 -15.53
N THR A 144 -4.55 16.12 -15.45
CA THR A 144 -5.09 15.12 -16.39
C THR A 144 -5.07 15.67 -17.81
N GLN A 145 -5.57 16.89 -18.00
CA GLN A 145 -5.60 17.56 -19.31
C GLN A 145 -4.17 17.86 -19.80
N ASP A 146 -3.30 18.39 -18.94
CA ASP A 146 -1.91 18.71 -19.28
C ASP A 146 -1.10 17.50 -19.72
N ARG A 147 -1.41 16.33 -19.15
CA ARG A 147 -0.66 15.09 -19.36
C ARG A 147 -1.35 14.14 -20.34
N LYS A 148 -2.50 14.52 -20.92
CA LYS A 148 -3.32 13.65 -21.81
C LYS A 148 -2.58 13.08 -23.02
N GLY A 149 -1.54 13.77 -23.50
CA GLY A 149 -0.73 13.33 -24.63
C GLY A 149 0.25 12.20 -24.31
N ILE A 150 0.55 11.97 -23.03
CA ILE A 150 1.54 10.98 -22.59
C ILE A 150 0.88 9.60 -22.55
N GLN A 151 1.38 8.70 -23.38
CA GLN A 151 0.84 7.34 -23.49
C GLN A 151 1.47 6.42 -22.45
N ARG A 152 0.72 5.42 -21.99
CA ARG A 152 1.22 4.40 -21.07
C ARG A 152 2.47 3.69 -21.62
N SER A 153 2.45 3.37 -22.91
CA SER A 153 3.55 2.71 -23.62
C SER A 153 4.79 3.58 -23.80
N SER A 154 4.73 4.89 -23.50
CA SER A 154 5.89 5.77 -23.51
C SER A 154 6.89 5.45 -22.40
N PHE A 155 6.44 4.83 -21.31
CA PHE A 155 7.31 4.46 -20.19
C PHE A 155 7.87 3.05 -20.38
N LYS A 156 9.20 2.91 -20.34
CA LYS A 156 9.88 1.62 -20.45
C LYS A 156 10.54 1.23 -19.13
N PRO A 157 10.63 -0.07 -18.80
CA PRO A 157 11.44 -0.52 -17.68
C PRO A 157 12.86 0.03 -17.81
N ASN A 158 13.46 0.48 -16.70
CA ASN A 158 14.83 0.96 -16.69
C ASN A 158 15.80 -0.22 -16.47
N PRO A 159 16.64 -0.59 -17.46
CA PRO A 159 17.55 -1.72 -17.33
C PRO A 159 18.69 -1.49 -16.34
N ASN A 160 18.90 -0.26 -15.88
CA ASN A 160 19.95 0.10 -14.92
C ASN A 160 19.44 0.16 -13.48
N MET A 161 18.20 -0.25 -13.21
CA MET A 161 17.58 -0.18 -11.88
C MET A 161 17.11 -1.54 -11.38
N GLY A 162 17.10 -1.71 -10.06
CA GLY A 162 16.73 -2.96 -9.41
C GLY A 162 17.81 -4.03 -9.56
N MET A 163 17.41 -5.30 -9.51
CA MET A 163 18.29 -6.46 -9.66
C MET A 163 18.73 -6.61 -11.13
N ASP A 164 19.73 -5.84 -11.55
CA ASP A 164 20.32 -5.86 -12.90
C ASP A 164 19.29 -5.66 -14.03
N GLY A 165 18.31 -4.76 -13.82
CA GLY A 165 17.29 -4.47 -14.82
C GLY A 165 16.22 -5.55 -14.96
N MET A 166 16.12 -6.49 -14.00
CA MET A 166 15.08 -7.50 -14.00
C MET A 166 13.69 -6.86 -14.14
N THR A 167 12.99 -7.24 -15.21
CA THR A 167 11.63 -6.77 -15.47
C THR A 167 10.63 -7.72 -14.84
N LEU A 168 9.69 -7.15 -14.08
CA LEU A 168 8.59 -7.87 -13.44
C LEU A 168 7.26 -7.38 -13.98
N GLN A 169 6.25 -8.25 -13.96
CA GLN A 169 4.87 -7.79 -14.12
C GLN A 169 4.42 -7.12 -12.83
N ALA A 170 3.97 -5.88 -12.96
CA ALA A 170 3.53 -5.07 -11.83
C ALA A 170 2.15 -4.49 -12.09
N GLN A 171 1.37 -4.36 -11.02
CA GLN A 171 0.05 -3.76 -11.03
C GLN A 171 -0.05 -2.78 -9.87
N ILE A 172 -0.37 -1.52 -10.17
CA ILE A 172 -0.74 -0.55 -9.14
C ILE A 172 -2.16 -0.85 -8.68
N VAL A 173 -2.33 -0.97 -7.37
CA VAL A 173 -3.63 -1.14 -6.71
C VAL A 173 -3.86 -0.02 -5.71
N ARG A 174 -5.13 0.34 -5.50
CA ARG A 174 -5.49 1.43 -4.59
C ARG A 174 -6.76 1.12 -3.81
N THR A 175 -6.91 1.85 -2.70
CA THR A 175 -8.20 2.11 -2.07
C THR A 175 -8.51 3.58 -2.31
N TYR A 176 -9.68 3.86 -2.87
CA TYR A 176 -10.09 5.21 -3.25
C TYR A 176 -11.56 5.41 -2.91
N ASP A 177 -11.97 6.64 -2.59
CA ASP A 177 -13.32 6.93 -2.13
C ASP A 177 -14.28 7.29 -3.28
N LYS A 178 -13.81 8.04 -4.29
CA LYS A 178 -14.64 8.50 -5.41
C LYS A 178 -13.95 8.40 -6.79
N PRO A 179 -14.27 7.38 -7.62
CA PRO A 179 -15.18 6.29 -7.33
C PRO A 179 -14.64 5.40 -6.21
N ARG A 180 -15.55 4.69 -5.53
CA ARG A 180 -15.19 3.78 -4.45
C ARG A 180 -14.45 2.56 -5.02
N VAL A 181 -13.16 2.44 -4.69
CA VAL A 181 -12.26 1.37 -5.12
C VAL A 181 -11.64 0.73 -3.88
N LYS A 182 -11.51 -0.60 -3.87
CA LYS A 182 -10.93 -1.40 -2.78
C LYS A 182 -10.03 -2.51 -3.35
N ASP A 183 -9.22 -2.20 -4.36
CA ASP A 183 -8.47 -3.21 -5.11
C ASP A 183 -7.35 -3.85 -4.28
N ILE A 184 -6.79 -3.10 -3.33
CA ILE A 184 -5.84 -3.65 -2.34
C ILE A 184 -6.46 -4.85 -1.62
N MET A 185 -7.68 -4.71 -1.08
CA MET A 185 -8.37 -5.82 -0.39
C MET A 185 -8.57 -7.02 -1.32
N LYS A 186 -8.95 -6.79 -2.57
CA LYS A 186 -9.16 -7.87 -3.55
C LYS A 186 -7.88 -8.65 -3.81
N VAL A 187 -6.75 -7.98 -3.97
CA VAL A 187 -5.46 -8.63 -4.20
C VAL A 187 -4.99 -9.40 -2.97
N TYR A 188 -5.15 -8.86 -1.76
CA TYR A 188 -4.81 -9.59 -0.54
C TYR A 188 -5.57 -10.92 -0.44
N LEU A 189 -6.90 -10.92 -0.65
CA LEU A 189 -7.70 -12.15 -0.62
C LEU A 189 -7.36 -13.13 -1.74
N LYS A 190 -7.14 -12.62 -2.95
CA LYS A 190 -6.74 -13.49 -4.07
C LYS A 190 -5.39 -14.15 -3.78
N ASN A 191 -4.41 -13.40 -3.28
CA ASN A 191 -3.07 -13.90 -3.01
C ASN A 191 -3.09 -15.00 -1.94
N ILE A 192 -3.83 -14.79 -0.84
CA ILE A 192 -3.92 -15.81 0.20
C ILE A 192 -4.58 -17.09 -0.34
N GLN A 193 -5.72 -16.98 -1.02
CA GLN A 193 -6.45 -18.13 -1.55
C GLN A 193 -5.69 -18.92 -2.63
N GLN A 194 -4.74 -18.29 -3.32
CA GLN A 194 -3.97 -18.91 -4.41
C GLN A 194 -2.54 -19.32 -4.02
N THR A 195 -2.12 -19.08 -2.78
CA THR A 195 -0.77 -19.43 -2.34
C THR A 195 -0.61 -20.94 -2.20
N THR A 196 0.47 -21.49 -2.76
CA THR A 196 0.75 -22.94 -2.76
C THR A 196 1.87 -23.37 -1.82
N SER A 197 2.66 -22.43 -1.28
CA SER A 197 3.84 -22.73 -0.46
C SER A 197 3.83 -21.98 0.88
N TYR A 198 4.13 -20.69 0.88
CA TYR A 198 4.12 -19.87 2.09
C TYR A 198 3.67 -18.45 1.80
N ILE A 199 3.14 -17.80 2.84
CA ILE A 199 2.83 -16.36 2.84
C ILE A 199 3.69 -15.71 3.90
N TYR A 200 4.35 -14.62 3.52
CA TYR A 200 5.04 -13.73 4.44
C TYR A 200 4.32 -12.39 4.44
N THR A 201 4.11 -11.81 5.63
CA THR A 201 3.48 -10.49 5.77
C THR A 201 4.17 -9.69 6.87
N GLU A 202 4.59 -8.48 6.52
CA GLU A 202 4.90 -7.41 7.45
C GLU A 202 3.76 -6.40 7.33
N ASN A 203 3.14 -6.02 8.46
CA ASN A 203 2.08 -5.02 8.45
C ASN A 203 1.91 -4.40 9.84
N GLN A 204 1.69 -3.08 9.90
CA GLN A 204 1.43 -2.36 11.15
C GLN A 204 0.13 -2.84 11.82
N TYR A 205 -0.87 -3.25 11.02
CA TYR A 205 -2.16 -3.70 11.52
C TYR A 205 -2.56 -5.04 10.92
N PHE A 206 -3.05 -5.93 11.79
CA PHE A 206 -3.72 -7.17 11.38
C PHE A 206 -5.17 -7.15 11.88
N ARG A 207 -5.99 -6.29 11.25
CA ARG A 207 -7.35 -5.95 11.72
C ARG A 207 -8.38 -6.04 10.60
N TRP A 208 -8.39 -7.17 9.91
CA TRP A 208 -9.41 -7.49 8.90
C TRP A 208 -9.82 -8.96 9.07
N PRO A 209 -10.96 -9.24 9.73
CA PRO A 209 -11.41 -10.59 10.07
C PRO A 209 -11.46 -11.54 8.88
N VAL A 210 -11.94 -11.09 7.72
CA VAL A 210 -12.04 -11.92 6.51
C VAL A 210 -10.67 -12.45 6.08
N LEU A 211 -9.64 -11.59 6.03
CA LEU A 211 -8.29 -12.01 5.72
C LEU A 211 -7.71 -12.92 6.81
N ALA A 212 -7.97 -12.60 8.09
CA ALA A 212 -7.50 -13.43 9.20
C ALA A 212 -8.11 -14.84 9.20
N GLU A 213 -9.37 -14.98 8.76
CA GLU A 213 -10.03 -16.27 8.57
C GLU A 213 -9.38 -17.07 7.45
N GLU A 214 -9.03 -16.46 6.32
CA GLU A 214 -8.30 -17.14 5.24
C GLU A 214 -6.92 -17.64 5.69
N PHE A 215 -6.19 -16.85 6.48
CA PHE A 215 -4.92 -17.30 7.10
C PHE A 215 -5.13 -18.54 7.98
N TYR A 216 -6.23 -18.58 8.73
CA TYR A 216 -6.56 -19.73 9.57
C TYR A 216 -6.93 -20.97 8.74
N LEU A 217 -7.62 -20.81 7.62
CA LEU A 217 -8.03 -21.93 6.75
C LEU A 217 -6.82 -22.60 6.09
N ILE A 218 -5.88 -21.82 5.54
CA ILE A 218 -4.67 -22.36 4.88
C ILE A 218 -3.71 -22.97 5.90
N GLY A 219 -3.67 -22.46 7.13
CA GLY A 219 -2.86 -23.07 8.20
C GLY A 219 -3.30 -24.48 8.60
N LYS A 220 -4.48 -24.95 8.16
CA LYS A 220 -4.99 -26.31 8.44
C LYS A 220 -4.64 -27.36 7.38
N THR A 221 -4.31 -26.96 6.16
CA THR A 221 -3.99 -27.86 5.03
C THR A 221 -2.54 -28.34 5.07
#